data_AF-A0A534QHD4-F1
#
_entry.id   AF-A0A534QHD4-F1
#
_cell.length_a   1.000
_cell.length_b   1.000
_cell.length_c   1.000
_cell.angle_alpha   90.00
_cell.angle_beta   90.00
_cell.angle_gamma   90.00
#
_symmetry.space_group_name_H-M   'P 1'
#
loop_
_entity.id
_entity.type
_entity.pdbx_description
1 polymer ?
#
loop_
_entity_poly.entity_id
_entity_poly.type
_entity_poly.pdbx_seq_one_letter_code
_entity_poly.pdbx_strand_id
1 'polypeptide(L)'
;MPRDSRPVRRQRAREQARLVRDQERLARLQPGGAPERPLQVESPAQVDVVATASPCPLCGGTLRLEEHAAERVGGVSLRVARLRCRRCGISRSRYFRLVNRELH
;
A
#
# COMPACT_ATOMS: atom_id res chain seq x y z
N MET A 1 -31.73 -0.33 20.64
CA MET A 1 -30.75 0.41 19.81
C MET A 1 -31.51 1.35 18.87
N PRO A 2 -31.41 2.68 19.00
CA PRO A 2 -32.07 3.59 18.07
C PRO A 2 -31.48 3.40 16.66
N ARG A 3 -32.33 3.22 15.65
CA ARG A 3 -31.88 3.22 14.25
C ARG A 3 -31.57 4.65 13.85
N ASP A 4 -30.33 4.94 13.46
CA ASP A 4 -29.96 6.24 12.91
C ASP A 4 -30.94 6.68 11.82
N SER A 5 -31.22 7.98 11.72
CA SER A 5 -32.04 8.50 10.62
C SER A 5 -31.28 8.40 9.28
N ARG A 6 -32.01 8.35 8.16
CA ARG A 6 -31.41 8.29 6.81
C ARG A 6 -30.36 9.41 6.57
N PRO A 7 -30.57 10.67 7.00
CA PRO A 7 -29.58 11.74 6.88
C PRO A 7 -28.28 11.48 7.67
N VAL A 8 -28.41 11.02 8.93
CA VAL A 8 -27.25 10.70 9.79
C VAL A 8 -26.38 9.60 9.17
N ARG A 9 -27.00 8.56 8.58
CA ARG A 9 -26.26 7.52 7.84
C ARG A 9 -25.50 8.08 6.64
N ARG A 10 -26.10 8.99 5.87
CA ARG A 10 -25.42 9.62 4.71
C ARG A 10 -24.24 10.49 5.14
N GLN A 11 -24.41 11.25 6.22
CA GLN A 11 -23.34 12.08 6.76
C GLN A 11 -22.14 11.23 7.23
N ARG A 12 -22.39 10.20 8.04
CA ARG A 12 -21.35 9.26 8.50
C ARG A 12 -20.62 8.59 7.33
N ALA A 13 -21.35 8.18 6.30
CA ALA A 13 -20.73 7.59 5.10
C ALA A 13 -19.80 8.58 4.38
N ARG A 14 -20.17 9.87 4.29
CA ARG A 14 -19.33 10.92 3.69
C ARG A 14 -18.06 11.18 4.52
N GLU A 15 -18.20 11.24 5.84
CA GLU A 15 -17.08 11.42 6.76
C GLU A 15 -16.10 10.26 6.67
N GLN A 16 -16.59 9.03 6.69
CA GLN A 16 -15.76 7.83 6.47
C GLN A 16 -15.06 7.86 5.12
N ALA A 17 -15.77 8.21 4.04
CA ALA A 17 -15.16 8.33 2.72
C ALA A 17 -14.10 9.44 2.64
N ARG A 18 -14.21 10.50 3.45
CA ARG A 18 -13.18 11.53 3.56
C ARG A 18 -11.95 11.00 4.32
N LEU A 19 -12.15 10.36 5.46
CA LEU A 19 -11.07 9.76 6.25
C LEU A 19 -10.26 8.73 5.45
N VAL A 20 -10.93 7.86 4.69
CA VAL A 20 -10.26 6.89 3.83
C VAL A 20 -9.37 7.60 2.80
N ARG A 21 -9.89 8.63 2.12
CA ARG A 21 -9.12 9.41 1.13
C ARG A 21 -7.90 10.10 1.75
N ASP A 22 -8.05 10.66 2.95
CA ASP A 22 -6.96 11.31 3.67
C ASP A 22 -5.88 10.29 4.08
N GLN A 23 -6.28 9.11 4.57
CA GLN A 23 -5.36 8.02 4.90
C GLN A 23 -4.63 7.47 3.68
N GLU A 24 -5.32 7.32 2.53
CA GLU A 24 -4.67 6.92 1.27
C GLU A 24 -3.63 7.95 0.82
N ARG A 25 -3.95 9.24 0.95
CA ARG A 25 -3.01 10.32 0.63
C ARG A 25 -1.77 10.27 1.52
N LEU A 26 -1.95 10.07 2.83
CA LEU A 26 -0.84 9.89 3.77
C LEU A 26 -0.01 8.64 3.43
N ALA A 27 -0.67 7.55 3.04
CA ALA A 27 0.00 6.31 2.65
C ALA A 27 0.88 6.48 1.41
N ARG A 28 0.48 7.29 0.43
CA ARG A 28 1.31 7.61 -0.76
C ARG A 28 2.57 8.39 -0.40
N LEU A 29 2.50 9.20 0.66
CA LEU A 29 3.66 9.92 1.19
C LEU A 29 4.59 9.01 1.98
N GLN A 30 4.21 7.78 2.33
CA GLN A 30 5.11 6.86 3.02
C GLN A 30 6.20 6.30 2.08
N PRO A 31 7.35 5.89 2.61
CA PRO A 31 8.35 5.14 1.85
C PRO A 31 7.74 3.89 1.19
N GLY A 32 8.01 3.72 -0.10
CA GLY A 32 7.43 2.68 -0.95
C GLY A 32 5.97 2.90 -1.35
N GLY A 33 5.33 4.01 -0.94
CA GLY A 33 3.93 4.33 -1.23
C GLY A 33 3.69 4.93 -2.62
N ALA A 34 4.75 5.34 -3.31
CA ALA A 34 4.71 5.91 -4.66
C ALA A 34 5.99 5.53 -5.44
N PRO A 35 5.95 5.46 -6.78
CA PRO A 35 7.12 5.10 -7.59
C PRO A 35 8.25 6.13 -7.48
N GLU A 36 7.95 7.38 -7.13
CA GLU A 36 8.94 8.44 -6.88
C GLU A 36 9.65 8.25 -5.53
N ARG A 37 9.09 7.44 -4.63
CA ARG A 37 9.64 7.16 -3.29
C ARG A 37 9.80 5.64 -3.09
N PRO A 38 10.55 4.93 -3.95
CA PRO A 38 10.67 3.49 -3.84
C PRO A 38 11.47 3.12 -2.59
N LEU A 39 11.10 2.02 -1.95
CA LEU A 39 11.88 1.47 -0.84
C LEU A 39 13.14 0.79 -1.38
N GLN A 40 14.29 1.04 -0.76
CA GLN A 40 15.53 0.39 -1.16
C GLN A 40 15.60 -1.01 -0.53
N VAL A 41 15.88 -2.02 -1.35
CA VAL A 41 16.06 -3.41 -0.93
C VAL A 41 17.26 -4.00 -1.66
N GLU A 42 17.94 -4.93 -1.01
CA GLU A 42 19.16 -5.54 -1.55
C GLU A 42 18.84 -6.68 -2.51
N SER A 43 17.71 -7.36 -2.30
CA SER A 43 17.32 -8.51 -3.10
C SER A 43 15.81 -8.57 -3.37
N PRO A 44 15.37 -9.27 -4.43
CA PRO A 44 13.96 -9.52 -4.68
C PRO A 44 13.26 -10.28 -3.55
N ALA A 45 13.96 -11.15 -2.84
CA ALA A 45 13.39 -11.91 -1.72
C ALA A 45 13.04 -11.02 -0.52
N GLN A 46 13.79 -9.93 -0.30
CA GLN A 46 13.46 -8.94 0.74
C GLN A 46 12.16 -8.18 0.42
N VAL A 47 11.77 -8.06 -0.86
CA VAL A 47 10.53 -7.38 -1.26
C VAL A 47 9.34 -8.00 -0.53
N ASP A 48 9.25 -9.34 -0.48
CA ASP A 48 8.08 -10.03 0.06
C ASP A 48 7.97 -9.86 1.58
N VAL A 49 9.12 -9.97 2.25
CA VAL A 49 9.23 -9.79 3.70
C VAL A 49 8.87 -8.35 4.07
N VAL A 50 9.47 -7.36 3.42
CA VAL A 50 9.25 -5.95 3.74
C VAL A 50 7.84 -5.48 3.33
N ALA A 51 7.32 -5.99 2.21
CA ALA A 51 5.97 -5.67 1.74
C ALA A 51 4.89 -6.15 2.71
N THR A 52 5.05 -7.36 3.28
CA THR A 52 4.09 -7.96 4.22
C THR A 52 4.30 -7.55 5.68
N ALA A 53 5.51 -7.11 6.06
CA ALA A 53 5.83 -6.65 7.41
C ALA A 53 5.05 -5.41 7.84
N SER A 54 4.68 -4.51 6.91
CA SER A 54 3.91 -3.33 7.28
C SER A 54 2.40 -3.61 7.31
N PRO A 55 1.68 -3.07 8.31
CA PRO A 55 0.24 -3.20 8.37
C PRO A 55 -0.46 -2.37 7.28
N CYS A 56 -1.74 -2.69 7.06
CA CYS A 56 -2.62 -1.88 6.22
C CYS A 56 -2.76 -0.47 6.80
N PRO A 57 -2.49 0.60 6.03
CA PRO A 57 -2.54 1.97 6.53
C PRO A 57 -3.96 2.44 6.85
N LEU A 58 -4.99 1.75 6.33
CA LEU A 58 -6.39 2.08 6.59
C LEU A 58 -6.91 1.44 7.88
N CYS A 59 -6.68 0.14 8.06
CA CYS A 59 -7.32 -0.64 9.13
C CYS A 59 -6.36 -1.35 10.08
N GLY A 60 -5.04 -1.16 9.90
CA GLY A 60 -3.99 -1.83 10.68
C GLY A 60 -3.85 -3.33 10.46
N GLY A 61 -4.68 -3.94 9.58
CA GLY A 61 -4.69 -5.38 9.36
C GLY A 61 -3.51 -5.89 8.54
N THR A 62 -3.28 -7.21 8.56
CA THR A 62 -2.21 -7.87 7.79
C THR A 62 -2.44 -7.75 6.28
N LEU A 63 -1.36 -7.43 5.57
CA LEU A 63 -1.33 -7.41 4.11
C LEU A 63 -0.81 -8.75 3.58
N ARG A 64 -1.43 -9.23 2.51
CA ARG A 64 -0.98 -10.38 1.73
C ARG A 64 -0.36 -9.88 0.44
N LEU A 65 0.80 -10.41 0.07
CA LEU A 65 1.34 -10.26 -1.27
C LEU A 65 0.54 -11.12 -2.25
N GLU A 66 -0.02 -10.49 -3.28
CA GLU A 66 -0.67 -11.20 -4.39
C GLU A 66 0.37 -11.54 -5.45
N GLU A 67 1.18 -10.55 -5.85
CA GLU A 67 2.26 -10.71 -6.81
C GLU A 67 3.30 -9.61 -6.63
N HIS A 68 4.52 -9.86 -7.11
CA HIS A 68 5.51 -8.81 -7.30
C HIS A 68 6.18 -8.95 -8.67
N ALA A 69 6.29 -7.84 -9.40
CA ALA A 69 6.85 -7.84 -10.75
C ALA A 69 7.89 -6.73 -10.90
N ALA A 70 8.84 -6.92 -11.83
CA ALA A 70 9.69 -5.81 -12.25
C ALA A 70 8.93 -4.98 -13.29
N GLU A 71 8.66 -3.72 -12.98
CA GLU A 71 8.04 -2.76 -13.89
C GLU A 71 9.00 -1.60 -14.15
N ARG A 72 9.07 -1.12 -15.39
CA ARG A 72 9.82 0.10 -15.74
C ARG A 72 8.91 1.30 -15.56
N VAL A 73 9.22 2.16 -14.59
CA VAL A 73 8.47 3.39 -14.30
C VAL A 73 9.42 4.57 -14.44
N GLY A 74 9.12 5.51 -15.34
CA GLY A 74 9.96 6.70 -15.56
C GLY A 74 11.41 6.38 -15.95
N GLY A 75 11.63 5.31 -16.72
CA GLY A 75 12.98 4.87 -17.14
C GLY A 75 13.77 4.08 -16.09
N VAL A 76 13.23 3.91 -14.87
CA VAL A 76 13.87 3.13 -13.79
C VAL A 76 13.18 1.78 -13.62
N SER A 77 13.96 0.71 -13.46
CA SER A 77 13.43 -0.61 -13.12
C SER A 77 13.07 -0.66 -11.63
N LEU A 78 11.79 -0.77 -11.32
CA LEU A 78 11.26 -0.89 -9.95
C LEU A 78 10.61 -2.27 -9.78
N ARG A 79 10.72 -2.83 -8.58
CA ARG A 79 9.93 -3.99 -8.18
C ARG A 79 8.62 -3.47 -7.58
N VAL A 80 7.50 -3.80 -8.21
CA VAL A 80 6.16 -3.41 -7.79
C VAL A 80 5.50 -4.61 -7.12
N ALA A 81 5.27 -4.50 -5.82
CA ALA A 81 4.57 -5.51 -5.03
C ALA A 81 3.10 -5.13 -4.89
N ARG A 82 2.20 -5.96 -5.42
CA ARG A 82 0.75 -5.78 -5.28
C ARG A 82 0.29 -6.51 -4.03
N LEU A 83 -0.28 -5.74 -3.11
CA LEU A 83 -0.68 -6.17 -1.78
C LEU A 83 -2.17 -6.01 -1.62
N ARG A 84 -2.80 -6.98 -0.95
CA ARG A 84 -4.21 -6.92 -0.57
C ARG A 84 -4.37 -7.11 0.93
N CYS A 85 -5.19 -6.27 1.56
CA CYS A 85 -5.48 -6.41 2.98
C CYS A 85 -6.45 -7.56 3.24
N ARG A 86 -6.08 -8.48 4.13
CA ARG A 86 -6.95 -9.59 4.54
C ARG A 86 -8.15 -9.16 5.39
N ARG A 87 -8.10 -7.96 5.98
CA ARG A 87 -9.14 -7.43 6.89
C ARG A 87 -10.16 -6.55 6.18
N CYS A 88 -9.70 -5.54 5.44
CA CYS A 88 -10.59 -4.57 4.77
C CYS A 88 -10.68 -4.77 3.25
N GLY A 89 -9.87 -5.67 2.68
CA GLY A 89 -9.92 -5.99 1.25
C GLY A 89 -9.25 -5.00 0.32
N ILE A 90 -8.75 -3.85 0.80
CA ILE A 90 -8.10 -2.86 -0.06
C ILE A 90 -6.84 -3.44 -0.75
N SER A 91 -6.72 -3.14 -2.04
CA SER A 91 -5.54 -3.44 -2.83
C SER A 91 -4.64 -2.21 -2.93
N ARG A 92 -3.33 -2.39 -2.84
CA ARG A 92 -2.34 -1.32 -3.01
C ARG A 92 -1.06 -1.85 -3.64
N SER A 93 -0.36 -0.97 -4.32
CA SER A 93 0.98 -1.25 -4.81
C SER A 93 2.02 -0.65 -3.87
N ARG A 94 3.13 -1.37 -3.70
CA ARG A 94 4.35 -0.85 -3.10
C ARG A 94 5.49 -0.91 -4.09
N TYR A 95 6.31 0.13 -4.09
CA TYR A 95 7.40 0.32 -5.02
C TYR A 95 8.73 0.10 -4.33
N PHE A 96 9.58 -0.72 -4.92
CA PHE A 96 10.89 -1.08 -4.41
C PHE A 96 11.96 -0.85 -5.49
N ARG A 97 13.15 -0.45 -5.06
CA ARG A 97 14.33 -0.30 -5.91
C ARG A 97 15.41 -1.24 -5.37
N LEU A 98 15.98 -2.05 -6.27
CA LEU A 98 17.12 -2.89 -5.94
C LEU A 98 18.37 -2.01 -5.88
N VAL A 99 19.04 -1.96 -4.73
CA VAL A 99 20.30 -1.21 -4.55
C VAL A 99 21.52 -2.06 -4.85
N ASN A 100 21.44 -3.38 -4.65
CA ASN A 100 22.51 -4.28 -5.01
C ASN A 100 22.31 -4.82 -6.43
N ARG A 101 23.12 -4.28 -7.33
CA ARG A 101 23.45 -4.86 -8.63
C ARG A 101 24.93 -5.28 -8.59
N GLU A 102 25.35 -5.90 -7.48
CA GLU A 102 26.71 -6.44 -7.38
C GLU A 102 26.81 -7.65 -8.32
N LEU A 103 27.52 -7.40 -9.43
CA LEU A 103 28.13 -8.40 -10.27
C LEU A 103 29.02 -9.30 -9.40
N HIS A 104 28.69 -10.58 -9.31
CA HIS A 104 29.66 -11.64 -9.01
C HIS A 104 29.43 -12.79 -9.99
#